data_AF-A0A1I1TW13-F1
#
_entry.id   AF-A0A1I1TW13-F1
#
_cell.length_a   1.000
_cell.length_b   1.000
_cell.length_c   1.000
_cell.angle_alpha   90.00
_cell.angle_beta   90.00
_cell.angle_gamma   90.00
#
_symmetry.space_group_name_H-M   'P 1'
#
loop_
_entity.id
_entity.type
_entity.pdbx_description
1 polymer ?
#
loop_
_entity_poly.entity_id
_entity_poly.type
_entity_poly.pdbx_seq_one_letter_code
_entity_poly.pdbx_strand_id
1 'polypeptide(L)' 'MTIDYGFESADLYTPSRRQGTLRCYRNHTTNTSLYEQIGGQDITTSINFSALAHYTRVPNKG' A
#
# COMPACT_ATOMS: atom_id res chain seq x y z
N MET A 1 12.41 -8.89 9.41
CA MET A 1 12.59 -8.39 8.04
C MET A 1 11.22 -8.38 7.38
N THR A 2 10.77 -7.23 6.88
CA THR A 2 9.47 -7.07 6.21
C THR A 2 9.71 -6.85 4.72
N ILE A 3 8.97 -7.54 3.86
CA ILE A 3 9.10 -7.46 2.40
C ILE A 3 7.70 -7.32 1.82
N ASP A 4 7.46 -6.24 1.09
CA ASP A 4 6.23 -5.98 0.33
C ASP A 4 6.52 -4.91 -0.74
N TYR A 5 5.58 -4.61 -1.63
CA TYR A 5 5.69 -3.46 -2.52
C TYR A 5 5.15 -2.19 -1.87
N GLY A 6 5.92 -1.11 -2.00
CA GLY A 6 5.64 0.13 -1.30
C GLY A 6 6.61 1.24 -1.68
N PHE A 7 6.42 2.38 -1.04
CA PHE A 7 7.22 3.58 -1.27
C PHE A 7 7.46 4.31 0.06
N GLU A 8 8.48 5.17 0.08
CA GLU A 8 8.62 6.17 1.14
C GLU A 8 7.51 7.24 1.00
N SER A 9 7.20 7.95 2.09
CA SER A 9 6.11 8.95 2.13
C SER A 9 6.25 10.03 1.06
N ALA A 10 7.48 10.47 0.76
CA ALA A 10 7.75 11.49 -0.26
C ALA A 10 7.32 11.05 -1.67
N ASP A 11 7.48 9.77 -1.99
CA ASP A 11 7.11 9.19 -3.28
C ASP A 11 5.66 8.69 -3.31
N LEU A 12 5.14 8.24 -2.17
CA LEU A 12 3.77 7.75 -2.04
C LEU A 12 2.74 8.87 -2.16
N TYR A 13 3.05 10.06 -1.63
CA TYR A 13 2.12 11.20 -1.53
C TYR A 13 2.41 12.33 -2.54
N THR A 14 3.04 12.02 -3.67
CA THR A 14 3.29 13.02 -4.71
C THR A 14 1.98 13.55 -5.33
N PRO A 15 1.93 14.82 -5.79
CA PRO A 15 0.74 15.36 -6.47
C PRO A 15 0.34 14.62 -7.76
N SER A 16 1.24 13.81 -8.34
CA SER A 16 0.95 12.98 -9.50
C SER A 16 0.13 11.73 -9.16
N ARG A 17 0.14 11.27 -7.90
CA ARG A 17 -0.61 10.08 -7.42
C ARG A 17 -1.98 10.43 -6.84
N ARG A 18 -2.76 11.23 -7.57
CA ARG A 18 -4.07 11.72 -7.09
C ARG A 18 -5.10 10.62 -6.81
N GLN A 19 -4.94 9.47 -7.46
CA GLN A 19 -5.83 8.32 -7.30
C GLN A 19 -5.30 7.33 -6.23
N GLY A 20 -4.18 7.65 -5.58
CA GLY A 20 -3.53 6.74 -4.63
C GLY A 20 -2.97 5.50 -5.32
N THR A 21 -2.92 4.38 -4.57
CA THR A 21 -2.31 3.12 -5.01
C THR A 21 -3.22 1.91 -4.85
N LEU A 22 -4.52 2.14 -4.59
CA LEU A 22 -5.48 1.07 -4.40
C LEU A 22 -5.68 0.31 -5.72
N ARG A 23 -5.64 -1.02 -5.66
CA ARG A 23 -5.72 -1.89 -6.83
C ARG A 23 -6.44 -3.18 -6.48
N CYS A 24 -7.15 -3.72 -7.46
CA CYS A 24 -7.73 -5.04 -7.41
C CYS A 24 -7.00 -6.01 -8.34
N TYR A 25 -6.93 -7.27 -7.95
CA TYR A 25 -6.44 -8.36 -8.76
C TYR A 25 -7.46 -9.48 -8.85
N ARG A 26 -7.71 -9.97 -10.07
CA ARG A 26 -8.57 -11.13 -10.33
C ARG A 26 -8.08 -11.86 -11.56
N ASN A 27 -7.92 -13.19 -11.49
CA ASN A 27 -7.49 -14.03 -12.61
C ASN A 27 -6.25 -13.46 -13.35
N HIS A 28 -5.23 -13.02 -12.61
CA HIS A 28 -4.02 -12.39 -13.14
C HIS A 28 -4.24 -11.08 -13.94
N THR A 29 -5.38 -10.42 -13.74
CA THR A 29 -5.68 -9.10 -14.32
C THR A 29 -5.84 -8.05 -13.23
N THR A 30 -5.54 -6.79 -13.57
CA THR A 30 -5.63 -5.65 -12.65
C THR A 30 -6.82 -4.77 -12.97
N ASN A 31 -7.48 -4.26 -11.94
CA ASN A 31 -8.51 -3.22 -12.08
C ASN A 31 -8.54 -2.28 -10.85
N THR A 32 -9.43 -1.29 -10.85
CA THR A 32 -9.65 -0.34 -9.74
C THR A 32 -11.10 -0.34 -9.22
N SER A 33 -11.92 -1.29 -9.67
CA SER A 33 -13.34 -1.41 -9.32
C SER A 33 -13.51 -2.23 -8.04
N LEU A 34 -13.49 -1.56 -6.89
CA LEU A 34 -13.46 -2.21 -5.57
C LEU A 34 -14.69 -3.07 -5.26
N TYR A 35 -15.86 -2.66 -5.76
CA TYR A 35 -17.16 -3.23 -5.36
C TYR A 35 -17.75 -4.22 -6.38
N GLU A 36 -17.11 -4.42 -7.53
CA GLU A 36 -17.67 -5.25 -8.60
C GLU A 36 -17.57 -6.76 -8.33
N GLN A 37 -16.60 -7.21 -7.53
CA GLN A 37 -16.30 -8.64 -7.31
C GLN A 37 -15.99 -8.91 -5.83
N ILE A 38 -16.88 -8.49 -4.93
CA ILE A 38 -16.69 -8.64 -3.48
C ILE A 38 -16.43 -10.12 -3.12
N GLY A 39 -15.32 -10.39 -2.44
CA GLY A 39 -14.87 -11.74 -2.09
C GLY A 39 -14.28 -12.57 -3.23
N GLY A 40 -14.39 -12.10 -4.48
CA GLY A 40 -13.87 -12.78 -5.69
C GLY A 40 -12.68 -12.09 -6.35
N GLN A 41 -12.14 -11.05 -5.72
CA GLN A 41 -10.91 -10.37 -6.12
C GLN A 41 -10.09 -9.98 -4.89
N ASP A 42 -8.78 -9.92 -5.05
CA ASP A 42 -7.90 -9.36 -4.03
C ASP A 42 -7.94 -7.84 -4.13
N ILE A 43 -7.96 -7.14 -2.99
CA ILE A 43 -7.86 -5.68 -2.91
C ILE A 43 -6.60 -5.34 -2.12
N THR A 44 -5.79 -4.44 -2.65
CA THR A 44 -4.48 -4.13 -2.07
C THR A 44 -4.03 -2.70 -2.35
N THR A 45 -3.00 -2.24 -1.66
CA THR A 45 -2.38 -0.92 -1.80
C THR A 45 -0.87 -1.00 -1.54
N SER A 46 -0.10 -0.02 -2.03
CA SER A 46 1.32 0.09 -1.71
C SER A 46 1.54 0.44 -0.22
N ILE A 47 2.53 -0.20 0.41
CA ILE A 47 2.94 0.13 1.80
C ILE A 47 3.59 1.51 1.87
N ASN A 48 3.34 2.24 2.96
CA ASN A 48 4.15 3.40 3.37
C ASN A 48 5.31 2.95 4.27
N PHE A 49 6.52 2.89 3.72
CA PHE A 49 7.70 2.43 4.46
C PHE A 49 8.19 3.44 5.51
N SER A 50 8.02 4.75 5.30
CA SER A 50 8.40 5.74 6.31
C SER A 50 7.54 5.60 7.57
N ALA A 51 6.24 5.36 7.39
CA ALA A 51 5.33 5.11 8.51
C ALA A 51 5.70 3.81 9.24
N LEU A 52 5.96 2.73 8.50
CA LEU A 52 6.41 1.47 9.08
C LEU A 52 7.69 1.67 9.92
N ALA A 53 8.69 2.35 9.38
CA ALA A 53 9.93 2.66 10.09
C ALA A 53 9.70 3.56 11.32
N HIS A 54 8.79 4.53 11.23
CA HIS A 54 8.44 5.40 12.35
C HIS A 54 7.84 4.62 13.52
N TYR A 55 6.86 3.75 13.27
CA TYR A 55 6.13 3.03 14.33
C TYR A 55 6.86 1.80 14.87
N THR A 56 7.80 1.22 14.11
CA THR A 56 8.58 0.05 14.54
C THR A 56 9.84 0.41 15.30
N ARG A 57 10.23 1.68 15.34
CA ARG A 57 11.29 2.15 16.23
C ARG A 57 10.83 2.00 17.67
N VAL A 58 11.38 0.99 18.35
CA VAL A 58 11.29 0.91 19.82
C VAL A 58 12.11 2.08 20.36
N PRO A 59 11.54 3.01 21.13
CA PRO A 59 12.35 4.01 21.81
C PRO A 59 13.30 3.25 22.75
N ASN A 60 14.61 3.50 22.63
CA ASN A 60 15.58 3.05 23.62
C ASN A 60 15.14 3.65 24.96
N LYS A 61 14.51 2.84 25.81
CA LYS A 61 14.35 3.18 27.21
C LYS A 61 15.71 2.96 27.85
N GLY A 62 16.48 4.04 27.93
CA GLY A 62 17.59 4.16 28.89
C GLY A 62 17.05 4.17 30.31
#